data_AF-A0AAV0BLL1-F1
#
_entry.id   AF-A0AAV0BLL1-F1
#
_cell.length_a   1.000
_cell.length_b   1.000
_cell.length_c   1.000
_cell.angle_alpha   90.00
_cell.angle_beta   90.00
_cell.angle_gamma   90.00
#
_symmetry.space_group_name_H-M   'P 1'
#
loop_
_entity.id
_entity.type
_entity.pdbx_description
1 polymer ?
#
loop_
_entity_poly.entity_id
_entity_poly.type
_entity_poly.pdbx_seq_one_letter_code
_entity_poly.pdbx_strand_id
1 'polypeptide(L)'
;MPPLHPCSLKMGQLPFSTRHLNSHLSALGTPSSNSAFSQSIFDFTKIVLGFDLIQPGLPNSPPIVQTTNYIHRSVDVLNNTSIFNNFRISLLQNRDSLQECAGKRNCIPVVVCEWFVADIKETQVTHISFAWELKPDSGFNSWFSKMILKHWDFAKSQGFFTKYLFAPSHNTMANAEKVIFRWLVGRQNILNKTRLNSNWQMRAFSNQKKSRIGRQLVEHCVDTCLHYSLPEEITTIFETTLLDQLTIERLVAEKGRSRVRSMNLLELRREGVVANLKDANIPLGLPCNCYKPEFMACQSAVTLEILHVDNTLINFPRI
;
A
#
# COMPACT_ATOMS: atom_id res chain seq x y z
N MET A 1 29.70 6.26 6.35
CA MET A 1 28.52 7.08 6.69
C MET A 1 27.96 6.58 8.01
N PRO A 2 27.57 7.45 8.95
CA PRO A 2 27.09 7.00 10.25
C PRO A 2 25.78 6.20 10.06
N PRO A 3 25.56 5.13 10.84
CA PRO A 3 24.29 4.41 10.82
C PRO A 3 23.15 5.38 11.14
N LEU A 4 21.95 5.12 10.59
CA LEU A 4 20.71 5.79 10.98
C LEU A 4 20.53 5.65 12.50
N HIS A 5 21.11 6.59 13.25
CA HIS A 5 21.04 6.63 14.70
C HIS A 5 19.68 7.25 15.06
N PRO A 6 18.99 6.71 16.09
CA PRO A 6 17.77 7.28 16.65
C PRO A 6 17.87 8.78 17.00
N CYS A 7 19.08 9.34 17.10
CA CYS A 7 19.35 10.74 17.42
C CYS A 7 18.89 11.76 16.36
N SER A 8 18.46 11.32 15.17
CA SER A 8 17.86 12.21 14.16
C SER A 8 16.34 12.40 14.32
N LEU A 9 15.71 11.67 15.24
CA LEU A 9 14.31 11.83 15.62
C LEU A 9 14.21 12.93 16.68
N LYS A 10 13.26 13.87 16.55
CA LYS A 10 12.92 14.79 17.66
C LYS A 10 12.68 13.93 18.92
N MET A 11 13.51 14.09 19.94
CA MET A 11 13.48 13.39 21.25
C MET A 11 14.02 11.95 21.31
N GLY A 12 14.67 11.42 20.26
CA GLY A 12 15.30 10.08 20.33
C GLY A 12 14.33 8.90 20.53
N GLN A 13 13.02 9.14 20.47
CA GLN A 13 11.98 8.12 20.55
C GLN A 13 11.40 7.83 19.16
N LEU A 14 11.17 6.54 18.88
CA LEU A 14 10.44 6.11 17.69
C LEU A 14 9.07 6.78 17.67
N PRO A 15 8.67 7.46 16.59
CA PRO A 15 7.36 8.11 16.51
C PRO A 15 6.25 7.10 16.77
N PHE A 16 5.40 7.37 17.76
CA PHE A 16 4.31 6.51 18.26
C PHE A 16 3.24 6.12 17.21
N SER A 17 3.33 6.64 15.99
CA SER A 17 2.42 6.27 14.90
C SER A 17 3.14 6.28 13.56
N THR A 18 2.70 5.41 12.64
CA THR A 18 3.15 5.38 11.24
C THR A 18 2.99 6.73 10.53
N ARG A 19 2.00 7.55 10.93
CA ARG A 19 1.81 8.90 10.37
C ARG A 19 2.96 9.83 10.72
N HIS A 20 3.35 9.88 11.99
CA HIS A 20 4.47 10.70 12.46
C HIS A 20 5.79 10.23 11.84
N LEU A 21 5.99 8.91 11.71
CA LEU A 21 7.14 8.36 10.99
C LEU A 21 7.17 8.85 9.53
N ASN A 22 6.05 8.74 8.81
CA ASN A 22 5.96 9.19 7.43
C ASN A 22 6.28 10.69 7.30
N SER A 23 5.70 11.52 8.17
CA SER A 23 5.96 12.96 8.19
C SER A 23 7.45 13.27 8.41
N HIS A 24 8.08 12.58 9.36
CA HIS A 24 9.48 12.78 9.67
C HIS A 24 10.39 12.35 8.51
N LEU A 25 10.14 11.16 7.94
CA LEU A 25 10.92 10.66 6.80
C LEU A 25 10.75 11.53 5.55
N SER A 26 9.54 12.03 5.29
CA SER A 26 9.31 12.99 4.21
C SER A 26 10.11 14.29 4.41
N ALA A 27 10.19 14.80 5.64
CA ALA A 27 11.00 15.98 5.96
C ALA A 27 12.51 15.73 5.73
N LEU A 28 12.97 14.48 5.86
CA LEU A 28 14.34 14.04 5.55
C LEU A 28 14.58 13.74 4.06
N GLY A 29 13.66 14.13 3.17
CA GLY A 29 13.75 13.90 1.73
C GLY A 29 13.47 12.46 1.30
N THR A 30 12.87 11.63 2.15
CA THR A 30 12.53 10.24 1.79
C THR A 30 11.37 10.23 0.80
N PRO A 31 11.46 9.46 -0.30
CA PRO A 31 10.37 9.36 -1.27
C PRO A 31 9.06 8.90 -0.63
N SER A 32 7.92 9.35 -1.15
CA SER A 32 6.60 8.96 -0.64
C SER A 32 6.42 7.43 -0.70
N SER A 33 5.59 6.85 0.18
CA SER A 33 5.34 5.41 0.18
C SER A 33 4.81 4.89 -1.16
N ASN A 34 4.11 5.73 -1.91
CA ASN A 34 3.49 5.38 -3.20
C ASN A 34 4.41 5.68 -4.41
N SER A 35 5.58 6.27 -4.17
CA SER A 35 6.58 6.50 -5.23
C SER A 35 7.04 5.17 -5.86
N ALA A 36 7.37 5.20 -7.16
CA ALA A 36 7.90 4.02 -7.85
C ALA A 36 9.16 3.47 -7.15
N PHE A 37 10.03 4.36 -6.66
CA PHE A 37 11.21 3.99 -5.87
C PHE A 37 10.83 3.16 -4.63
N SER A 38 9.89 3.67 -3.82
CA SER A 38 9.48 2.96 -2.60
C SER A 38 8.76 1.65 -2.89
N GLN A 39 7.90 1.64 -3.92
CA GLN A 39 7.19 0.43 -4.32
C GLN A 39 8.15 -0.64 -4.83
N SER A 40 9.23 -0.28 -5.55
CA SER A 40 10.22 -1.25 -6.01
C SER A 40 10.89 -2.01 -4.86
N ILE A 41 11.26 -1.30 -3.78
CA ILE A 41 11.84 -1.90 -2.58
C ILE A 41 10.79 -2.75 -1.86
N PHE A 42 9.57 -2.25 -1.70
CA PHE A 42 8.51 -3.00 -1.01
C PHE A 42 8.14 -4.29 -1.73
N ASP A 43 8.09 -4.23 -3.05
CA ASP A 43 7.78 -5.36 -3.91
C ASP A 43 8.90 -6.39 -3.88
N PHE A 44 10.15 -5.94 -3.99
CA PHE A 44 11.32 -6.78 -3.84
C PHE A 44 11.37 -7.46 -2.47
N THR A 45 11.17 -6.71 -1.37
CA THR A 45 11.13 -7.27 -0.01
C THR A 45 10.04 -8.33 0.12
N LYS A 46 8.86 -8.13 -0.46
CA LYS A 46 7.78 -9.13 -0.42
C LYS A 46 8.15 -10.41 -1.16
N ILE A 47 8.74 -10.27 -2.34
CA ILE A 47 9.15 -11.37 -3.19
C ILE A 47 10.20 -12.23 -2.47
N VAL A 48 11.22 -11.59 -1.91
CA VAL A 48 12.28 -12.25 -1.12
C VAL A 48 11.74 -12.95 0.13
N LEU A 49 10.74 -12.37 0.78
CA LEU A 49 10.10 -12.95 1.95
C LEU A 49 9.06 -14.03 1.62
N GLY A 50 8.86 -14.34 0.33
CA GLY A 50 7.89 -15.35 -0.09
C GLY A 50 6.45 -14.97 0.21
N PHE A 51 6.09 -13.67 0.17
CA PHE A 51 4.70 -13.25 0.33
C PHE A 51 3.85 -13.79 -0.81
N ASP A 52 3.07 -14.83 -0.51
CA ASP A 52 2.03 -15.30 -1.42
C ASP A 52 0.88 -14.30 -1.49
N LEU A 53 0.42 -14.02 -2.71
CA LEU A 53 -0.79 -13.20 -2.92
C LEU A 53 -2.06 -13.90 -2.41
N ILE A 54 -1.97 -15.21 -2.18
CA ILE A 54 -3.10 -16.10 -1.85
C ILE A 54 -3.25 -16.26 -0.33
N GLN A 55 -2.16 -16.23 0.45
CA GLN A 55 -2.20 -16.22 1.91
C GLN A 55 -1.53 -14.94 2.46
N PRO A 56 -2.30 -13.97 2.98
CA PRO A 56 -1.78 -12.66 3.38
C PRO A 56 -0.97 -12.65 4.69
N GLY A 57 -0.49 -13.82 5.14
CA GLY A 57 0.31 -13.95 6.35
C GLY A 57 1.73 -13.43 6.14
N LEU A 58 2.23 -12.63 7.09
CA LEU A 58 3.67 -12.40 7.18
C LEU A 58 4.37 -13.73 7.52
N PRO A 59 5.58 -13.97 7.01
CA PRO A 59 6.37 -15.11 7.47
C PRO A 59 6.59 -15.00 8.97
N ASN A 60 6.64 -16.12 9.67
CA ASN A 60 6.87 -16.13 11.12
C ASN A 60 8.21 -15.44 11.46
N SER A 61 8.34 -14.95 12.69
CA SER A 61 9.64 -14.47 13.18
C SER A 61 10.63 -15.65 13.21
N PRO A 62 11.92 -15.41 12.91
CA PRO A 62 12.94 -16.42 13.10
C PRO A 62 13.02 -16.88 14.57
N PRO A 63 13.48 -18.11 14.83
CA PRO A 63 13.65 -18.62 16.20
C PRO A 63 14.58 -17.73 17.03
N ILE A 64 14.30 -17.62 18.34
CA ILE A 64 15.09 -16.80 19.27
C ILE A 64 16.59 -17.16 19.20
N VAL A 65 16.91 -18.46 19.08
CA VAL A 65 18.29 -18.94 18.97
C VAL A 65 19.02 -18.29 17.79
N GLN A 66 18.37 -18.12 16.63
CA GLN A 66 18.97 -17.44 15.47
C GLN A 66 19.19 -15.95 15.74
N THR A 67 18.23 -15.29 16.40
CA THR A 67 18.33 -13.84 16.68
C THR A 67 19.29 -13.50 17.80
N THR A 68 19.44 -14.37 18.81
CA THR A 68 20.31 -14.17 19.97
C THR A 68 21.75 -14.57 19.68
N ASN A 69 21.95 -15.65 18.91
CA ASN A 69 23.28 -16.06 18.45
C ASN A 69 23.77 -15.25 17.24
N TYR A 70 23.02 -14.21 16.84
CA TYR A 70 23.49 -13.22 15.88
C TYR A 70 24.57 -12.35 16.55
N ILE A 71 25.75 -12.94 16.73
CA ILE A 71 27.01 -12.25 17.01
C ILE A 71 27.31 -11.46 15.75
N HIS A 72 27.39 -10.12 15.82
CA HIS A 72 27.79 -9.19 14.74
C HIS A 72 28.50 -9.89 13.56
N ARG A 73 27.73 -10.55 12.67
CA ARG A 73 28.33 -11.27 11.53
C ARG A 73 28.83 -10.17 10.61
N SER A 74 30.11 -10.25 10.29
CA SER A 74 30.96 -9.11 9.98
C SER A 74 30.51 -8.32 8.74
N VAL A 75 31.02 -7.09 8.66
CA VAL A 75 30.97 -6.23 7.48
C VAL A 75 31.39 -6.98 6.20
N ASP A 76 32.21 -8.03 6.33
CA ASP A 76 32.74 -8.82 5.21
C ASP A 76 31.65 -9.55 4.42
N VAL A 77 30.59 -10.02 5.08
CA VAL A 77 29.46 -10.70 4.40
C VAL A 77 28.64 -9.71 3.57
N LEU A 78 28.42 -8.51 4.09
CA LEU A 78 27.75 -7.44 3.36
C LEU A 78 28.57 -6.97 2.15
N ASN A 79 29.91 -7.01 2.28
CA ASN A 79 30.84 -6.66 1.21
C ASN A 79 31.13 -7.81 0.24
N ASN A 80 30.75 -9.04 0.56
CA ASN A 80 30.97 -10.19 -0.31
C ASN A 80 30.10 -10.06 -1.56
N THR A 81 30.74 -9.76 -2.70
CA THR A 81 30.09 -9.63 -4.00
C THR A 81 30.41 -10.80 -4.94
N SER A 82 31.14 -11.81 -4.46
CA SER A 82 31.50 -13.00 -5.27
C SER A 82 30.26 -13.73 -5.78
N ILE A 83 29.23 -13.83 -4.93
CA ILE A 83 27.92 -14.39 -5.26
C ILE A 83 27.28 -13.67 -6.46
N PHE A 84 27.43 -12.35 -6.57
CA PHE A 84 26.90 -11.56 -7.68
C PHE A 84 27.64 -11.81 -9.00
N ASN A 85 28.92 -12.16 -8.97
CA ASN A 85 29.66 -12.52 -10.18
C ASN A 85 29.16 -13.85 -10.74
N ASN A 86 28.94 -14.85 -9.88
CA ASN A 86 28.34 -16.12 -10.27
C ASN A 86 26.94 -15.90 -10.86
N PHE A 87 26.16 -14.99 -10.28
CA PHE A 87 24.83 -14.67 -10.80
C PHE A 87 24.86 -13.91 -12.12
N ARG A 88 25.81 -13.00 -12.34
CA ARG A 88 25.97 -12.35 -13.65
C ARG A 88 26.28 -13.37 -14.74
N ILE A 89 27.15 -14.33 -14.47
CA ILE A 89 27.46 -15.41 -15.41
C ILE A 89 26.19 -16.22 -15.71
N SER A 90 25.45 -16.62 -14.68
CA SER A 90 24.18 -17.36 -14.84
C SER A 90 23.12 -16.56 -15.62
N LEU A 91 23.03 -15.25 -15.40
CA LEU A 91 22.11 -14.37 -16.10
C LEU A 91 22.46 -14.26 -17.59
N LEU A 92 23.74 -14.12 -17.92
CA LEU A 92 24.21 -14.06 -19.31
C LEU A 92 23.90 -15.36 -20.06
N GLN A 93 23.98 -16.50 -19.38
CA GLN A 93 23.68 -17.81 -19.97
C GLN A 93 22.18 -18.05 -20.20
N ASN A 94 21.30 -17.41 -19.41
CA ASN A 94 19.87 -17.70 -19.39
C ASN A 94 18.98 -16.50 -19.76
N ARG A 95 19.55 -15.44 -20.36
CA ARG A 95 18.87 -14.16 -20.59
C ARG A 95 17.56 -14.30 -21.39
N ASP A 96 17.52 -15.22 -22.34
CA ASP A 96 16.36 -15.46 -23.21
C ASP A 96 15.20 -16.16 -22.49
N SER A 97 15.46 -16.76 -21.31
CA SER A 97 14.42 -17.41 -20.49
C SER A 97 13.70 -16.44 -19.54
N LEU A 98 14.20 -15.19 -19.41
CA LEU A 98 13.61 -14.15 -18.57
C LEU A 98 12.43 -13.52 -19.31
N GLN A 99 11.28 -14.19 -19.25
CA GLN A 99 10.07 -13.77 -19.93
C GLN A 99 9.60 -12.38 -19.48
N GLU A 100 9.20 -11.54 -20.43
CA GLU A 100 8.55 -10.27 -20.14
C GLU A 100 7.19 -10.49 -19.49
N CYS A 101 7.14 -10.47 -18.17
CA CYS A 101 5.88 -10.62 -17.46
C CYS A 101 5.11 -9.29 -17.42
N ALA A 102 3.79 -9.34 -17.64
CA ALA A 102 2.91 -8.19 -17.44
C ALA A 102 2.88 -7.77 -15.95
N GLY A 103 3.02 -6.48 -15.67
CA GLY A 103 2.95 -5.91 -14.32
C GLY A 103 4.30 -5.73 -13.61
N LYS A 104 4.40 -4.69 -12.77
CA LYS A 104 5.66 -4.23 -12.14
C LYS A 104 6.35 -5.31 -11.28
N ARG A 105 5.58 -6.03 -10.46
CA ARG A 105 6.11 -7.11 -9.60
C ARG A 105 6.62 -8.31 -10.37
N ASN A 106 5.93 -8.68 -11.44
CA ASN A 106 6.25 -9.88 -12.19
C ASN A 106 7.53 -9.72 -13.03
N CYS A 107 8.07 -8.49 -13.10
CA CYS A 107 9.35 -8.19 -13.76
C CYS A 107 10.55 -8.50 -12.89
N ILE A 108 10.36 -8.80 -11.60
CA ILE A 108 11.41 -9.24 -10.70
C ILE A 108 11.41 -10.77 -10.77
N PRO A 109 12.42 -11.39 -11.42
CA PRO A 109 12.40 -12.83 -11.64
C PRO A 109 12.51 -13.61 -10.32
N VAL A 110 11.86 -14.78 -10.28
CA VAL A 110 11.97 -15.72 -9.14
C VAL A 110 13.43 -16.10 -8.87
N VAL A 111 14.28 -16.15 -9.91
CA VAL A 111 15.71 -16.44 -9.77
C VAL A 111 16.44 -15.46 -8.82
N VAL A 112 15.94 -14.22 -8.69
CA VAL A 112 16.51 -13.25 -7.76
C VAL A 112 16.26 -13.64 -6.28
N CYS A 113 15.16 -14.35 -5.99
CA CYS A 113 14.94 -14.95 -4.67
C CYS A 113 15.92 -16.07 -4.39
N GLU A 114 16.16 -16.95 -5.36
CA GLU A 114 17.09 -18.07 -5.21
C GLU A 114 18.50 -17.58 -4.88
N TRP A 115 18.91 -16.51 -5.55
CA TRP A 115 20.16 -15.81 -5.30
C TRP A 115 20.26 -15.22 -3.90
N PHE A 116 19.19 -14.58 -3.44
CA PHE A 116 19.11 -14.07 -2.08
C PHE A 116 19.19 -15.19 -1.04
N VAL A 117 18.46 -16.29 -1.27
CA VAL A 117 18.48 -17.47 -0.39
C VAL A 117 19.88 -18.08 -0.35
N ALA A 118 20.57 -18.17 -1.47
CA ALA A 118 21.93 -18.69 -1.55
C ALA A 118 22.91 -17.84 -0.73
N ASP A 119 22.89 -16.51 -0.88
CA ASP A 119 23.75 -15.59 -0.11
C ASP A 119 23.43 -15.68 1.40
N ILE A 120 22.15 -15.73 1.77
CA ILE A 120 21.77 -15.90 3.18
C ILE A 120 22.23 -17.24 3.76
N LYS A 121 22.22 -18.34 3.00
CA LYS A 121 22.70 -19.64 3.48
C LYS A 121 24.19 -19.61 3.84
N GLU A 122 25.02 -18.88 3.11
CA GLU A 122 26.43 -18.66 3.47
C GLU A 122 26.58 -18.00 4.84
N THR A 123 25.59 -17.19 5.23
CA THR A 123 25.56 -16.52 6.53
C THR A 123 25.07 -17.42 7.67
N GLN A 124 24.83 -18.72 7.46
CA GLN A 124 24.26 -19.66 8.44
C GLN A 124 22.92 -19.20 9.03
N VAL A 125 22.14 -18.44 8.27
CA VAL A 125 20.77 -18.07 8.62
C VAL A 125 19.83 -18.99 7.85
N THR A 126 18.93 -19.66 8.58
CA THR A 126 18.05 -20.68 8.01
C THR A 126 16.63 -20.16 7.82
N HIS A 127 16.19 -19.29 8.72
CA HIS A 127 14.87 -18.68 8.65
C HIS A 127 14.93 -17.29 8.02
N ILE A 128 14.38 -17.16 6.81
CA ILE A 128 14.33 -15.92 6.02
C ILE A 128 13.11 -15.10 6.43
N SER A 129 13.28 -14.24 7.42
CA SER A 129 12.24 -13.32 7.88
C SER A 129 12.84 -12.23 8.76
N PHE A 130 12.10 -11.14 8.95
CA PHE A 130 12.43 -10.18 9.99
C PHE A 130 12.09 -10.73 11.37
N ALA A 131 12.85 -10.31 12.38
CA ALA A 131 12.48 -10.53 13.77
C ALA A 131 11.40 -9.51 14.16
N TRP A 132 10.13 -9.84 13.90
CA TRP A 132 9.01 -8.90 14.02
C TRP A 132 8.80 -8.36 15.43
N GLU A 133 9.16 -9.14 16.45
CA GLU A 133 9.05 -8.75 17.86
C GLU A 133 10.24 -7.92 18.36
N LEU A 134 11.36 -7.91 17.62
CA LEU A 134 12.52 -7.08 17.97
C LEU A 134 12.36 -5.66 17.41
N LYS A 135 13.10 -4.71 17.98
CA LYS A 135 13.08 -3.34 17.47
C LYS A 135 13.53 -3.29 16.00
N PRO A 136 13.01 -2.35 15.19
CA PRO A 136 13.42 -2.19 13.79
C PRO A 136 14.93 -1.99 13.60
N ASP A 137 15.58 -1.34 14.57
CA ASP A 137 17.01 -1.03 14.62
C ASP A 137 17.85 -2.08 15.35
N SER A 138 17.26 -3.22 15.75
CA SER A 138 18.02 -4.33 16.32
C SER A 138 19.10 -4.82 15.34
N GLY A 139 20.21 -5.35 15.88
CA GLY A 139 21.35 -5.80 15.06
C GLY A 139 20.94 -6.75 13.94
N PHE A 140 20.06 -7.71 14.24
CA PHE A 140 19.51 -8.64 13.25
C PHE A 140 18.65 -7.95 12.18
N ASN A 141 17.65 -7.14 12.56
CA ASN A 141 16.78 -6.47 11.58
C ASN A 141 17.53 -5.43 10.73
N SER A 142 18.53 -4.77 11.31
CA SER A 142 19.41 -3.84 10.60
C SER A 142 20.26 -4.59 9.55
N TRP A 143 20.88 -5.71 9.93
CA TRP A 143 21.61 -6.56 9.00
C TRP A 143 20.71 -7.11 7.89
N PHE A 144 19.56 -7.69 8.25
CA PHE A 144 18.65 -8.30 7.28
C PHE A 144 18.10 -7.25 6.29
N SER A 145 17.81 -6.04 6.76
CA SER A 145 17.46 -4.91 5.89
C SER A 145 18.58 -4.61 4.88
N LYS A 146 19.84 -4.59 5.34
CA LYS A 146 20.99 -4.35 4.46
C LYS A 146 21.19 -5.47 3.45
N MET A 147 20.97 -6.73 3.83
CA MET A 147 20.99 -7.86 2.88
C MET A 147 19.93 -7.68 1.79
N ILE A 148 18.69 -7.33 2.16
CA ILE A 148 17.63 -7.06 1.18
C ILE A 148 18.05 -5.91 0.24
N LEU A 149 18.59 -4.82 0.77
CA LEU A 149 19.01 -3.68 -0.04
C LEU A 149 20.22 -3.99 -0.93
N LYS A 150 21.17 -4.81 -0.47
CA LYS A 150 22.32 -5.30 -1.25
C LYS A 150 21.84 -6.02 -2.51
N HIS A 151 20.88 -6.94 -2.39
CA HIS A 151 20.32 -7.67 -3.53
C HIS A 151 19.38 -6.81 -4.38
N TRP A 152 18.60 -5.92 -3.77
CA TRP A 152 17.75 -4.98 -4.51
C TRP A 152 18.59 -4.06 -5.40
N ASP A 153 19.70 -3.50 -4.87
CA ASP A 153 20.58 -2.62 -5.63
C ASP A 153 21.30 -3.36 -6.76
N PHE A 154 21.74 -4.59 -6.51
CA PHE A 154 22.25 -5.48 -7.55
C PHE A 154 21.20 -5.72 -8.65
N ALA A 155 19.98 -6.14 -8.29
CA ALA A 155 18.90 -6.38 -9.25
C ALA A 155 18.52 -5.12 -10.04
N LYS A 156 18.57 -3.94 -9.40
CA LYS A 156 18.43 -2.64 -10.06
C LYS A 156 19.53 -2.38 -11.07
N SER A 157 20.79 -2.67 -10.73
CA SER A 157 21.91 -2.54 -11.68
C SER A 157 21.80 -3.46 -12.90
N GLN A 158 21.08 -4.57 -12.77
CA GLN A 158 20.83 -5.53 -13.86
C GLN A 158 19.57 -5.17 -14.70
N GLY A 159 18.85 -4.09 -14.36
CA GLY A 159 17.71 -3.63 -15.14
C GLY A 159 16.37 -4.30 -14.81
N PHE A 160 16.25 -5.05 -13.71
CA PHE A 160 14.99 -5.72 -13.34
C PHE A 160 13.86 -4.78 -12.89
N PHE A 161 14.17 -3.51 -12.66
CA PHE A 161 13.20 -2.50 -12.22
C PHE A 161 12.88 -1.46 -13.30
N THR A 162 13.11 -1.74 -14.58
CA THR A 162 12.83 -0.83 -15.69
C THR A 162 11.38 -0.33 -15.73
N LYS A 163 10.40 -1.13 -15.26
CA LYS A 163 8.98 -0.72 -15.16
C LYS A 163 8.68 0.21 -13.96
N TYR A 164 9.66 0.46 -13.10
CA TYR A 164 9.56 1.45 -12.02
C TYR A 164 10.29 2.73 -12.45
N LEU A 165 9.51 3.74 -12.81
CA LEU A 165 10.06 5.05 -13.21
C LEU A 165 10.59 5.79 -11.97
N PHE A 166 11.89 5.63 -11.69
CA PHE A 166 12.55 6.32 -10.58
C PHE A 166 12.85 7.77 -10.93
N ALA A 167 12.52 8.69 -10.02
CA ALA A 167 13.13 10.01 -10.07
C ALA A 167 14.62 9.86 -9.68
N PRO A 168 15.57 10.43 -10.44
CA PRO A 168 16.99 10.35 -10.11
C PRO A 168 17.33 10.86 -8.71
N SER A 169 16.62 11.91 -8.25
CA SER A 169 16.75 12.47 -6.90
C SER A 169 16.40 11.50 -5.77
N HIS A 170 15.58 10.49 -6.05
CA HIS A 170 15.18 9.48 -5.07
C HIS A 170 16.18 8.32 -4.99
N ASN A 171 16.97 8.08 -6.04
CA ASN A 171 17.78 6.89 -6.23
C ASN A 171 19.11 6.94 -5.46
N THR A 172 19.02 6.91 -4.13
CA THR A 172 20.19 6.86 -3.23
C THR A 172 20.04 5.73 -2.22
N MET A 173 21.17 5.13 -1.81
CA MET A 173 21.18 4.08 -0.79
C MET A 173 20.65 4.60 0.56
N ALA A 174 20.94 5.85 0.92
CA ALA A 174 20.40 6.48 2.11
C ALA A 174 18.86 6.55 2.10
N ASN A 175 18.25 6.84 0.94
CA ASN A 175 16.80 6.78 0.80
C ASN A 175 16.27 5.35 0.84
N ALA A 176 17.00 4.38 0.25
CA ALA A 176 16.61 2.98 0.29
C ALA A 176 16.54 2.44 1.73
N GLU A 177 17.53 2.78 2.58
CA GLU A 177 17.54 2.44 4.01
C GLU A 177 16.33 3.03 4.76
N LYS A 178 16.02 4.30 4.53
CA LYS A 178 14.83 4.94 5.12
C LYS A 178 13.53 4.29 4.64
N VAL A 179 13.46 3.89 3.38
CA VAL A 179 12.28 3.22 2.79
C VAL A 179 12.06 1.84 3.40
N ILE A 180 13.09 1.00 3.50
CA ILE A 180 12.95 -0.34 4.08
C ILE A 180 12.64 -0.26 5.58
N PHE A 181 13.22 0.71 6.30
CA PHE A 181 12.88 0.98 7.70
C PHE A 181 11.40 1.34 7.86
N ARG A 182 10.89 2.26 7.02
CA ARG A 182 9.46 2.63 7.00
C ARG A 182 8.57 1.42 6.76
N TRP A 183 8.97 0.53 5.85
CA TRP A 183 8.23 -0.69 5.54
C TRP A 183 8.16 -1.61 6.77
N LEU A 184 9.30 -1.87 7.41
CA LEU A 184 9.41 -2.73 8.58
C LEU A 184 8.54 -2.21 9.73
N VAL A 185 8.67 -0.93 10.10
CA VAL A 185 7.85 -0.31 11.16
C VAL A 185 6.36 -0.38 10.81
N GLY A 186 6.03 -0.14 9.54
CA GLY A 186 4.65 -0.25 9.05
C GLY A 186 4.08 -1.65 9.26
N ARG A 187 4.87 -2.70 8.98
CA ARG A 187 4.46 -4.10 9.16
C ARG A 187 4.34 -4.50 10.62
N GLN A 188 5.30 -4.13 11.46
CA GLN A 188 5.22 -4.38 12.90
C GLN A 188 3.99 -3.72 13.53
N ASN A 189 3.64 -2.50 13.11
CA ASN A 189 2.42 -1.84 13.58
C ASN A 189 1.15 -2.60 13.17
N ILE A 190 1.10 -3.14 11.95
CA ILE A 190 -0.02 -3.99 11.50
C ILE A 190 -0.11 -5.26 12.35
N LEU A 191 1.01 -5.94 12.61
CA LEU A 191 1.07 -7.13 13.45
C LEU A 191 0.59 -6.83 14.87
N ASN A 192 1.10 -5.75 15.48
CA ASN A 192 0.70 -5.32 16.81
C ASN A 192 -0.81 -5.05 16.90
N LYS A 193 -1.38 -4.35 15.91
CA LYS A 193 -2.84 -4.11 15.86
C LYS A 193 -3.64 -5.39 15.70
N THR A 194 -3.14 -6.34 14.92
CA THR A 194 -3.77 -7.66 14.74
C THR A 194 -3.71 -8.49 16.01
N ARG A 195 -2.59 -8.46 16.74
CA ARG A 195 -2.43 -9.13 18.04
C ARG A 195 -3.36 -8.56 19.11
N LEU A 196 -3.50 -7.23 19.15
CA LEU A 196 -4.39 -6.56 20.09
C LEU A 196 -5.88 -6.72 19.73
N ASN A 197 -6.19 -6.91 18.45
CA ASN A 197 -7.54 -7.10 17.96
C ASN A 197 -7.53 -8.00 16.73
N SER A 198 -7.85 -9.28 16.94
CA SER A 198 -7.82 -10.31 15.88
C SER A 198 -8.69 -9.94 14.67
N ASN A 199 -9.81 -9.24 14.89
CA ASN A 199 -10.72 -8.80 13.82
C ASN A 199 -10.25 -7.52 13.12
N TRP A 200 -9.13 -6.91 13.53
CA TRP A 200 -8.67 -5.64 12.97
C TRP A 200 -8.38 -5.73 11.48
N GLN A 201 -7.76 -6.82 11.01
CA GLN A 201 -7.43 -6.99 9.59
C GLN A 201 -8.69 -7.08 8.72
N MET A 202 -9.69 -7.87 9.14
CA MET A 202 -10.96 -7.97 8.43
C MET A 202 -11.69 -6.62 8.40
N ARG A 203 -11.72 -5.90 9.52
CA ARG A 203 -12.30 -4.55 9.59
C ARG A 203 -11.54 -3.56 8.70
N ALA A 204 -10.22 -3.59 8.70
CA ALA A 204 -9.38 -2.72 7.87
C ALA A 204 -9.61 -2.99 6.38
N PHE A 205 -9.67 -4.27 5.97
CA PHE A 205 -9.97 -4.67 4.59
C PHE A 205 -11.38 -4.25 4.17
N SER A 206 -12.39 -4.50 5.01
CA SER A 206 -13.77 -4.06 4.76
C SER A 206 -13.86 -2.53 4.60
N ASN A 207 -13.18 -1.79 5.48
CA ASN A 207 -13.12 -0.34 5.41
C ASN A 207 -12.42 0.16 4.14
N GLN A 208 -11.35 -0.51 3.70
CA GLN A 208 -10.66 -0.17 2.46
C GLN A 208 -11.56 -0.43 1.24
N LYS A 209 -12.27 -1.56 1.21
CA LYS A 209 -13.24 -1.88 0.15
C LYS A 209 -14.35 -0.82 0.09
N LYS A 210 -14.92 -0.46 1.24
CA LYS A 210 -15.95 0.59 1.33
C LYS A 210 -15.44 1.96 0.87
N SER A 211 -14.22 2.35 1.26
CA SER A 211 -13.61 3.61 0.81
C SER A 211 -13.39 3.64 -0.71
N ARG A 212 -12.98 2.51 -1.30
CA ARG A 212 -12.82 2.39 -2.75
C ARG A 212 -14.15 2.53 -3.48
N ILE A 213 -15.18 1.82 -3.03
CA ILE A 213 -16.53 1.91 -3.59
C ILE A 213 -17.07 3.35 -3.50
N GLY A 214 -16.90 3.99 -2.34
CA GLY A 214 -17.33 5.38 -2.16
C GLY A 214 -16.65 6.35 -3.12
N ARG A 215 -15.35 6.17 -3.39
CA ARG A 215 -14.62 6.99 -4.39
C ARG A 215 -15.13 6.75 -5.80
N GLN A 216 -15.30 5.48 -6.19
CA GLN A 216 -15.82 5.12 -7.51
C GLN A 216 -17.24 5.66 -7.74
N LEU A 217 -18.07 5.66 -6.71
CA LEU A 217 -19.41 6.23 -6.79
C LEU A 217 -19.37 7.73 -7.05
N VAL A 218 -18.49 8.46 -6.34
CA VAL A 218 -18.32 9.90 -6.55
C VAL A 218 -17.79 10.20 -7.96
N GLU A 219 -16.75 9.48 -8.40
CA GLU A 219 -16.22 9.58 -9.77
C GLU A 219 -17.33 9.36 -10.80
N HIS A 220 -18.14 8.31 -10.62
CA HIS A 220 -19.29 8.02 -11.48
C HIS A 220 -20.35 9.12 -11.46
N CYS A 221 -20.65 9.69 -10.29
CA CYS A 221 -21.60 10.80 -10.18
C CYS A 221 -21.11 12.03 -10.94
N VAL A 222 -19.82 12.38 -10.82
CA VAL A 222 -19.21 13.50 -11.56
C VAL A 222 -19.25 13.22 -13.06
N ASP A 223 -18.84 12.03 -13.51
CA ASP A 223 -18.88 11.63 -14.92
C ASP A 223 -20.31 11.71 -15.49
N THR A 224 -21.31 11.32 -14.70
CA THR A 224 -22.73 11.40 -15.08
C THR A 224 -23.19 12.86 -15.21
N CYS A 225 -22.80 13.73 -14.27
CA CYS A 225 -23.14 15.16 -14.35
C CYS A 225 -22.53 15.82 -15.59
N LEU A 226 -21.28 15.48 -15.90
CA LEU A 226 -20.60 15.95 -17.11
C LEU A 226 -21.29 15.40 -18.38
N HIS A 227 -21.69 14.13 -18.39
CA HIS A 227 -22.35 13.51 -19.54
C HIS A 227 -23.69 14.17 -19.89
N TYR A 228 -24.50 14.50 -18.88
CA TYR A 228 -25.80 15.15 -19.07
C TYR A 228 -25.73 16.68 -19.11
N SER A 229 -24.52 17.27 -19.14
CA SER A 229 -24.31 18.73 -19.14
C SER A 229 -25.08 19.45 -18.03
N LEU A 230 -25.13 18.84 -16.84
CA LEU A 230 -25.80 19.43 -15.69
C LEU A 230 -25.05 20.70 -15.25
N PRO A 231 -25.76 21.68 -14.63
CA PRO A 231 -25.15 22.88 -14.10
C PRO A 231 -23.92 22.58 -13.22
N GLU A 232 -22.90 23.43 -13.32
CA GLU A 232 -21.66 23.33 -12.55
C GLU A 232 -21.92 23.30 -11.03
N GLU A 233 -22.97 23.98 -10.58
CA GLU A 233 -23.48 23.98 -9.21
C GLU A 233 -23.85 22.58 -8.70
N ILE A 234 -24.34 21.69 -9.57
CA ILE A 234 -24.70 20.31 -9.22
C ILE A 234 -23.44 19.43 -9.23
N THR A 235 -22.55 19.66 -10.20
CA THR A 235 -21.30 18.90 -10.34
C THR A 235 -20.35 19.17 -9.16
N THR A 236 -20.28 20.41 -8.70
CA THR A 236 -19.48 20.85 -7.55
C THR A 236 -19.95 20.26 -6.21
N ILE A 237 -21.22 19.87 -6.09
CA ILE A 237 -21.71 19.12 -4.91
C ILE A 237 -20.97 17.79 -4.79
N PHE A 238 -20.69 17.12 -5.91
CA PHE A 238 -20.01 15.83 -5.93
C PHE A 238 -18.49 15.95 -5.85
N GLU A 239 -17.92 17.14 -5.96
CA GLU A 239 -16.49 17.34 -5.73
C GLU A 239 -16.15 17.05 -4.27
N THR A 240 -15.33 16.01 -4.07
CA THR A 240 -15.04 15.38 -2.77
C THR A 240 -14.72 16.35 -1.63
N THR A 241 -14.14 17.51 -1.91
CA THR A 241 -13.79 18.53 -0.93
C THR A 241 -15.00 19.25 -0.32
N LEU A 242 -16.06 19.52 -1.09
CA LEU A 242 -17.24 20.26 -0.61
C LEU A 242 -18.15 19.34 0.23
N LEU A 243 -18.42 18.13 -0.25
CA LEU A 243 -19.18 17.10 0.47
C LEU A 243 -18.54 16.74 1.81
N ASP A 244 -17.22 16.58 1.85
CA ASP A 244 -16.50 16.30 3.08
C ASP A 244 -16.58 17.50 4.04
N GLN A 245 -16.46 18.74 3.55
CA GLN A 245 -16.62 19.96 4.37
C GLN A 245 -18.03 20.10 4.95
N LEU A 246 -19.07 19.98 4.14
CA LEU A 246 -20.46 20.05 4.60
C LEU A 246 -20.80 18.94 5.59
N THR A 247 -20.23 17.74 5.39
CA THR A 247 -20.38 16.63 6.33
C THR A 247 -19.65 16.90 7.65
N ILE A 248 -18.45 17.49 7.62
CA ILE A 248 -17.73 17.94 8.83
C ILE A 248 -18.56 18.96 9.58
N GLU A 249 -19.07 19.97 8.88
CA GLU A 249 -19.85 21.06 9.48
C GLU A 249 -21.11 20.55 10.15
N ARG A 250 -21.86 19.68 9.47
CA ARG A 250 -23.03 19.01 10.04
C ARG A 250 -22.67 18.19 11.29
N LEU A 251 -21.63 17.36 11.22
CA LEU A 251 -21.22 16.53 12.36
C LEU A 251 -20.69 17.38 13.52
N VAL A 252 -20.00 18.47 13.23
CA VAL A 252 -19.54 19.45 14.21
C VAL A 252 -20.74 20.10 14.90
N ALA A 253 -21.80 20.43 14.16
CA ALA A 253 -23.04 20.98 14.71
C ALA A 253 -23.77 19.95 15.60
N GLU A 254 -23.85 18.69 15.18
CA GLU A 254 -24.56 17.62 15.92
C GLU A 254 -23.79 17.11 17.14
N LYS A 255 -22.46 16.93 17.03
CA LYS A 255 -21.63 16.20 18.02
C LYS A 255 -20.58 17.07 18.71
N GLY A 256 -20.44 18.34 18.30
CA GLY A 256 -19.48 19.30 18.84
C GLY A 256 -18.06 19.16 18.26
N ARG A 257 -17.35 20.30 18.12
CA ARG A 257 -15.99 20.38 17.54
C ARG A 257 -14.95 19.50 18.25
N SER A 258 -15.11 19.21 19.53
CA SER A 258 -14.16 18.39 20.31
C SER A 258 -14.18 16.91 19.91
N ARG A 259 -15.30 16.42 19.36
CA ARG A 259 -15.50 15.02 18.96
C ARG A 259 -15.29 14.78 17.46
N VAL A 260 -15.39 15.81 16.64
CA VAL A 260 -15.21 15.75 15.19
C VAL A 260 -13.83 16.29 14.83
N ARG A 261 -12.81 15.42 14.88
CA ARG A 261 -11.53 15.70 14.21
C ARG A 261 -11.72 15.41 12.73
N SER A 262 -11.19 16.27 11.84
CA SER A 262 -11.27 16.10 10.38
C SER A 262 -10.82 14.71 9.87
N MET A 263 -10.03 13.97 10.66
CA MET A 263 -9.62 12.60 10.36
C MET A 263 -10.61 11.49 10.75
N ASN A 264 -11.69 11.80 11.49
CA ASN A 264 -12.66 10.84 12.01
C ASN A 264 -13.95 10.76 11.19
N LEU A 265 -14.06 11.47 10.06
CA LEU A 265 -15.28 11.45 9.22
C LEU A 265 -15.66 10.04 8.74
N LEU A 266 -14.64 9.25 8.38
CA LEU A 266 -14.86 7.85 8.02
C LEU A 266 -15.21 6.98 9.22
N GLU A 267 -14.91 7.41 10.46
CA GLU A 267 -15.25 6.74 11.72
C GLU A 267 -16.64 7.10 12.23
N LEU A 268 -17.13 8.31 11.97
CA LEU A 268 -18.47 8.75 12.36
C LEU A 268 -19.59 8.16 11.49
N ARG A 269 -19.29 7.73 10.25
CA ARG A 269 -20.19 6.84 9.48
C ARG A 269 -20.27 5.40 10.05
N ARG A 270 -19.57 5.07 11.15
CA ARG A 270 -19.43 3.68 11.68
C ARG A 270 -20.29 3.38 12.92
N GLU A 271 -21.05 4.32 13.47
CA GLU A 271 -21.99 4.00 14.56
C GLU A 271 -23.35 3.57 13.99
N GLY A 272 -23.61 2.26 14.06
CA GLY A 272 -24.94 1.72 14.28
C GLY A 272 -25.96 1.76 13.14
N VAL A 273 -25.66 1.14 12.00
CA VAL A 273 -26.72 0.45 11.24
C VAL A 273 -26.49 -1.05 11.39
N VAL A 274 -26.75 -1.55 12.60
CA VAL A 274 -26.93 -2.98 12.87
C VAL A 274 -28.33 -3.15 13.41
N ALA A 275 -29.28 -3.24 12.48
CA ALA A 275 -30.45 -4.09 12.53
C ALA A 275 -31.14 -3.97 11.16
N ASN A 276 -31.43 -5.09 10.50
CA ASN A 276 -32.31 -5.22 9.34
C ASN A 276 -31.69 -5.04 7.93
N LEU A 277 -30.53 -5.65 7.66
CA LEU A 277 -30.05 -5.88 6.28
C LEU A 277 -29.91 -7.38 5.97
N LYS A 278 -30.85 -8.21 6.45
CA LYS A 278 -30.86 -9.64 6.11
C LYS A 278 -31.49 -9.98 4.75
N ASP A 279 -32.23 -9.06 4.12
CA ASP A 279 -32.97 -9.37 2.87
C ASP A 279 -32.84 -8.32 1.75
N ALA A 280 -31.74 -7.54 1.72
CA ALA A 280 -31.51 -6.70 0.56
C ALA A 280 -31.00 -7.58 -0.61
N ASN A 281 -31.92 -8.01 -1.46
CA ASN A 281 -31.64 -8.56 -2.79
C ASN A 281 -30.95 -7.47 -3.64
N ILE A 282 -29.64 -7.30 -3.47
CA ILE A 282 -28.84 -6.42 -4.30
C ILE A 282 -28.40 -7.23 -5.52
N PRO A 283 -28.77 -6.83 -6.75
CA PRO A 283 -28.35 -7.54 -7.96
C PRO A 283 -26.81 -7.58 -8.06
N LEU A 284 -26.25 -8.79 -8.07
CA LEU A 284 -24.84 -9.03 -8.36
C LEU A 284 -24.68 -9.11 -9.89
N GLY A 285 -23.83 -8.26 -10.47
CA GLY A 285 -23.55 -8.27 -11.92
C GLY A 285 -23.99 -7.03 -12.70
N LEU A 286 -24.27 -5.91 -12.03
CA LEU A 286 -24.51 -4.65 -12.75
C LEU A 286 -23.27 -4.22 -13.55
N PRO A 287 -23.44 -3.79 -14.81
CA PRO A 287 -22.33 -3.29 -15.61
C PRO A 287 -21.72 -2.04 -14.99
N CYS A 288 -20.44 -1.79 -15.30
CA CYS A 288 -19.68 -0.64 -14.77
C CYS A 288 -20.33 0.73 -15.02
N ASN A 289 -21.26 0.82 -15.96
CA ASN A 289 -22.08 2.01 -16.17
C ASN A 289 -23.45 1.58 -16.72
N CYS A 290 -24.49 1.72 -15.89
CA CYS A 290 -25.88 1.37 -16.23
C CYS A 290 -26.56 2.44 -17.10
N TYR A 291 -25.82 3.47 -17.51
CA TYR A 291 -26.26 4.56 -18.38
C TYR A 291 -25.46 4.61 -19.69
N LYS A 292 -24.57 3.63 -19.94
CA LYS A 292 -23.92 3.51 -21.26
C LYS A 292 -24.98 3.25 -22.33
N PRO A 293 -24.87 3.85 -23.53
CA PRO A 293 -25.83 3.63 -24.62
C PRO A 293 -26.01 2.15 -24.94
N GLU A 294 -24.91 1.39 -24.88
CA GLU A 294 -24.89 -0.06 -25.12
C GLU A 294 -25.75 -0.85 -24.11
N PHE A 295 -25.78 -0.43 -22.85
CA PHE A 295 -26.59 -1.09 -21.82
C PHE A 295 -28.05 -0.61 -21.85
N MET A 296 -28.28 0.67 -22.13
CA MET A 296 -29.61 1.23 -22.32
C MET A 296 -30.32 0.57 -23.52
N ALA A 297 -29.57 0.27 -24.60
CA ALA A 297 -30.08 -0.47 -25.75
C ALA A 297 -30.47 -1.91 -25.45
N CYS A 298 -29.93 -2.51 -24.39
CA CYS A 298 -30.26 -3.86 -23.93
C CYS A 298 -31.46 -3.91 -22.97
N GLN A 299 -32.07 -2.76 -22.63
CA GLN A 299 -33.21 -2.72 -21.71
C GLN A 299 -34.54 -2.95 -22.43
N SER A 300 -35.51 -3.50 -21.69
CA SER A 300 -36.85 -3.75 -22.21
C SER A 300 -37.59 -2.44 -22.53
N ALA A 301 -38.51 -2.46 -23.49
CA ALA A 301 -39.28 -1.28 -23.90
C ALA A 301 -39.98 -0.57 -22.73
N VAL A 302 -40.47 -1.34 -21.74
CA VAL A 302 -41.12 -0.81 -20.53
C VAL A 302 -40.15 -0.01 -19.66
N THR A 303 -38.89 -0.42 -19.58
CA THR A 303 -37.88 0.29 -18.78
C THR A 303 -37.40 1.56 -19.47
N LEU A 304 -37.37 1.56 -20.80
CA LEU A 304 -37.09 2.75 -21.59
C LEU A 304 -38.23 3.78 -21.51
N GLU A 305 -39.50 3.36 -21.43
CA GLU A 305 -40.64 4.27 -21.21
C GLU A 305 -40.58 4.96 -19.85
N ILE A 306 -40.19 4.25 -18.77
CA ILE A 306 -40.03 4.84 -17.43
C ILE A 306 -38.86 5.84 -17.39
N LEU A 307 -37.83 5.63 -18.19
CA LEU A 307 -36.67 6.52 -18.28
C LEU A 307 -36.92 7.74 -19.19
N HIS A 308 -37.85 7.63 -20.15
CA HIS A 308 -38.35 8.74 -20.98
C HIS A 308 -39.55 9.44 -20.33
N VAL A 309 -39.49 9.71 -19.03
CA VAL A 309 -40.43 10.66 -18.42
C VAL A 309 -40.14 12.01 -19.06
N ASP A 310 -41.14 12.56 -19.73
CA ASP A 310 -41.11 13.85 -20.44
C ASP A 310 -40.31 14.90 -19.67
N ASN A 311 -39.54 15.70 -20.43
CA ASN A 311 -38.80 16.91 -20.04
C ASN A 311 -39.72 18.00 -19.44
N THR A 312 -40.51 17.64 -18.44
CA THR A 312 -41.19 18.56 -17.56
C THR A 312 -40.11 19.11 -16.64
N LEU A 313 -39.78 20.38 -16.84
CA LEU A 313 -38.92 21.18 -15.97
C LEU A 313 -39.30 20.91 -14.51
N ILE A 314 -38.47 20.13 -13.82
CA ILE A 314 -38.56 19.95 -12.38
C ILE A 314 -38.18 21.29 -11.78
N ASN A 315 -39.18 22.11 -11.45
CA ASN A 315 -38.97 23.36 -10.73
C ASN A 315 -38.49 23.03 -9.30
N PHE A 316 -37.19 23.18 -9.06
CA PHE A 316 -36.65 23.15 -7.71
C PHE A 316 -37.13 24.40 -6.96
N PRO A 317 -37.64 24.26 -5.73
CA PRO A 317 -37.96 25.42 -4.91
C PRO A 317 -36.67 26.21 -4.64
N ARG A 318 -36.72 27.52 -4.90
CA ARG A 318 -35.61 28.43 -4.61
C ARG A 318 -35.34 28.45 -3.10
N ILE A 319 -34.08 28.22 -2.73
CA ILE A 319 -33.53 28.53 -1.39
C ILE A 319 -33.25 30.03 -1.35
#